data_AF-T1HCY2-F1
#
_entry.id   AF-T1HCY2-F1
#
_cell.length_a   1.000
_cell.length_b   1.000
_cell.length_c   1.000
_cell.angle_alpha   90.00
_cell.angle_beta   90.00
_cell.angle_gamma   90.00
#
_symmetry.space_group_name_H-M   'P 1'
#
loop_
_entity.id
_entity.type
_entity.pdbx_description
1 polymer ?
#
loop_
_entity_poly.entity_id
_entity_poly.type
_entity_poly.pdbx_seq_one_letter_code
_entity_poly.pdbx_strand_id
1 'polypeptide(L)'
;MNKSSGEVNSDEKSTDEEKPVVVKNATGLQRLKLEKLMKNPDKPVVIPDRQKEKKQPHVPDFVRNVMGSSAGAGSGEFHVYRHLRRKEYARQKYIQEKGEKALLDEEYQQKLEENKRIAEEKTAKKRAKRLKLKDKLKKKKLKDKKLENKEKVQSDQENSKQSDENVESSESSDEKNS
;
A
#
# COMPACT_ATOMS: atom_id res chain seq x y z
N MET A 1 48.82 -0.44 -62.47
CA MET A 1 48.70 -1.13 -61.17
C MET A 1 48.12 -0.15 -60.14
N ASN A 2 47.45 -0.70 -59.12
CA ASN A 2 46.94 -0.06 -57.89
C ASN A 2 45.45 0.34 -57.92
N LYS A 3 44.62 -0.65 -57.59
CA LYS A 3 43.24 -0.51 -57.10
C LYS A 3 43.29 -0.09 -55.62
N SER A 4 42.73 1.07 -55.27
CA SER A 4 42.45 1.45 -53.89
C SER A 4 41.10 0.88 -53.47
N SER A 5 41.14 -0.07 -52.54
CA SER A 5 40.04 -0.76 -51.90
C SER A 5 39.08 0.20 -51.18
N GLY A 6 37.80 0.19 -51.56
CA GLY A 6 36.73 0.69 -50.71
C GLY A 6 36.50 -0.28 -49.56
N GLU A 7 36.59 0.22 -48.33
CA GLU A 7 36.21 -0.51 -47.12
C GLU A 7 34.70 -0.72 -47.12
N VAL A 8 34.29 -1.97 -47.34
CA VAL A 8 32.94 -2.45 -47.10
C VAL A 8 32.90 -2.84 -45.61
N ASN A 9 32.30 -2.00 -44.78
CA ASN A 9 31.87 -2.40 -43.44
C ASN A 9 30.73 -3.42 -43.60
N SER A 10 31.09 -4.70 -43.56
CA SER A 10 30.14 -5.79 -43.39
C SER A 10 29.68 -5.81 -41.93
N ASP A 11 28.50 -5.26 -41.68
CA ASP A 11 27.71 -5.58 -40.49
C ASP A 11 27.46 -7.10 -40.49
N GLU A 12 28.36 -7.84 -39.85
CA GLU A 12 28.16 -9.25 -39.52
C GLU A 12 27.01 -9.32 -38.51
N LYS A 13 25.80 -9.48 -39.02
CA LYS A 13 24.70 -10.05 -38.24
C LYS A 13 25.07 -11.50 -37.93
N SER A 14 25.74 -11.70 -36.81
CA SER A 14 25.88 -13.00 -36.15
C SER A 14 24.48 -13.50 -35.79
N THR A 15 23.86 -14.26 -36.68
CA THR A 15 22.67 -15.07 -36.39
C THR A 15 23.10 -16.28 -35.56
N ASP A 16 23.50 -16.02 -34.32
CA ASP A 16 23.67 -17.08 -33.33
C ASP A 16 22.27 -17.50 -32.88
N GLU A 17 21.80 -18.61 -33.44
CA GLU A 17 20.56 -19.25 -32.99
C GLU A 17 20.79 -19.82 -31.57
N GLU A 18 20.49 -18.99 -30.56
CA GLU A 18 20.51 -19.37 -29.15
C GLU A 18 19.56 -20.56 -28.92
N LYS A 19 20.12 -21.71 -28.52
CA LYS A 19 19.37 -22.92 -28.18
C LYS A 19 18.30 -22.61 -27.11
N PRO A 20 17.11 -23.24 -27.14
CA PRO A 20 16.05 -22.95 -26.19
C PRO A 20 16.48 -23.28 -24.76
N VAL A 21 16.68 -22.24 -23.94
CA VAL A 21 17.08 -22.37 -22.54
C VAL A 21 15.85 -22.77 -21.70
N VAL A 22 15.82 -24.03 -21.28
CA VAL A 22 14.81 -24.52 -20.33
C VAL A 22 15.16 -24.05 -18.93
N VAL A 23 14.27 -23.26 -18.35
CA VAL A 23 14.49 -22.70 -17.02
C VAL A 23 14.07 -23.67 -15.93
N LYS A 24 14.98 -23.93 -14.99
CA LYS A 24 14.75 -24.83 -13.84
C LYS A 24 14.32 -24.09 -12.56
N ASN A 25 14.79 -22.84 -12.38
CA ASN A 25 14.61 -22.07 -11.14
C ASN A 25 13.90 -20.72 -11.39
N ALA A 26 13.20 -20.19 -10.39
CA ALA A 26 12.51 -18.89 -10.48
C ALA A 26 13.46 -17.73 -10.84
N THR A 27 14.68 -17.75 -10.32
CA THR A 27 15.74 -16.78 -10.64
C THR A 27 16.16 -16.86 -12.10
N GLY A 28 16.21 -18.06 -12.69
CA GLY A 28 16.48 -18.25 -14.11
C GLY A 28 15.39 -17.64 -14.99
N LEU A 29 14.12 -17.67 -14.55
CA LEU A 29 12.99 -17.12 -15.33
C LEU A 29 13.07 -15.61 -15.35
N GLN A 30 13.44 -15.01 -14.22
CA GLN A 30 13.67 -13.58 -14.10
C GLN A 30 14.87 -13.14 -14.93
N ARG A 31 15.99 -13.89 -14.88
CA ARG A 31 17.17 -13.62 -15.69
C ARG A 31 16.86 -13.58 -17.19
N LEU A 32 16.15 -14.58 -17.72
CA LEU A 32 15.76 -14.57 -19.14
C LEU A 32 14.84 -13.39 -19.50
N LYS A 33 13.90 -13.03 -18.62
CA LYS A 33 13.03 -11.85 -18.83
C LYS A 33 13.84 -10.56 -18.83
N LEU A 34 14.81 -10.44 -17.93
CA LEU A 34 15.68 -9.29 -17.79
C LEU A 34 16.60 -9.16 -19.01
N GLU A 35 17.26 -10.25 -19.43
CA GLU A 35 18.05 -10.31 -20.66
C GLU A 35 17.21 -9.88 -21.87
N LYS A 36 15.96 -10.37 -22.00
CA LYS A 36 15.05 -9.96 -23.07
C LYS A 36 14.69 -8.46 -23.02
N LEU A 37 14.53 -7.88 -21.83
CA LEU A 37 14.26 -6.45 -21.68
C LEU A 37 15.51 -5.60 -22.00
N MET A 38 16.69 -6.05 -21.57
CA MET A 38 17.96 -5.34 -21.80
C MET A 38 18.48 -5.48 -23.24
N LYS A 39 18.01 -6.46 -24.02
CA LYS A 39 18.29 -6.54 -25.47
C LYS A 39 17.85 -5.25 -26.20
N ASN A 40 16.87 -4.49 -25.69
CA ASN A 40 16.44 -3.21 -26.26
C ASN A 40 16.11 -2.20 -25.13
N PRO A 41 17.10 -1.47 -24.60
CA PRO A 41 16.90 -0.57 -23.46
C PRO A 41 16.07 0.68 -23.80
N ASP A 42 16.13 1.16 -25.04
CA ASP A 42 15.41 2.37 -25.47
C ASP A 42 13.91 2.14 -25.70
N LYS A 43 13.47 0.88 -25.72
CA LYS A 43 12.05 0.54 -25.94
C LYS A 43 11.29 0.70 -24.61
N PRO A 44 10.29 1.59 -24.51
CA PRO A 44 9.51 1.75 -23.30
C PRO A 44 8.76 0.46 -22.96
N VAL A 45 8.84 0.03 -21.70
CA VAL A 45 8.15 -1.15 -21.20
C VAL A 45 6.71 -0.79 -20.88
N VAL A 46 5.76 -1.44 -21.56
CA VAL A 46 4.32 -1.27 -21.28
C VAL A 46 3.92 -2.17 -20.13
N ILE A 47 3.67 -1.59 -18.96
CA ILE A 47 3.06 -2.28 -17.83
C ILE A 47 1.55 -2.35 -18.10
N PRO A 48 0.93 -3.55 -18.14
CA PRO A 48 -0.50 -3.65 -18.41
C PRO A 48 -1.31 -3.05 -17.26
N ASP A 49 -2.34 -2.27 -17.61
CA ASP A 49 -3.30 -1.76 -16.65
C ASP A 49 -4.07 -2.89 -15.95
N ARG A 50 -4.62 -2.57 -14.78
CA ARG A 50 -5.49 -3.49 -14.03
C ARG A 50 -6.64 -3.97 -14.93
N GLN A 51 -6.88 -5.29 -14.90
CA GLN A 51 -7.99 -5.89 -15.63
C GLN A 51 -9.32 -5.22 -15.27
N LYS A 52 -10.01 -4.71 -16.29
CA LYS A 52 -11.33 -4.09 -16.13
C LYS A 52 -12.36 -5.16 -15.77
N GLU A 53 -13.29 -4.81 -14.90
CA GLU A 53 -14.41 -5.69 -14.58
C GLU A 53 -15.24 -5.96 -15.84
N LYS A 54 -15.73 -7.20 -15.99
CA LYS A 54 -16.60 -7.56 -17.10
C LYS A 54 -17.87 -6.71 -17.01
N LYS A 55 -18.13 -5.90 -18.03
CA LYS A 55 -19.34 -5.08 -18.12
C LYS A 55 -20.45 -5.85 -18.80
N GLN A 56 -21.68 -5.49 -18.50
CA GLN A 56 -22.83 -5.97 -19.25
C GLN A 56 -22.78 -5.50 -20.70
N PRO A 57 -23.18 -6.34 -21.67
CA PRO A 57 -23.24 -5.92 -23.05
C PRO A 57 -24.21 -4.75 -23.17
N HIS A 58 -23.77 -3.69 -23.85
CA HIS A 58 -24.61 -2.54 -24.13
C HIS A 58 -25.81 -2.95 -25.00
N VAL A 59 -27.01 -2.54 -24.62
CA VAL A 59 -28.23 -2.77 -25.41
C VAL A 59 -28.37 -1.62 -26.41
N PRO A 60 -28.48 -1.87 -27.73
CA PRO A 60 -28.71 -0.80 -28.70
C PRO A 60 -30.04 -0.08 -28.47
N ASP A 61 -30.05 1.25 -28.61
CA ASP A 61 -31.26 2.07 -28.39
C ASP A 61 -32.34 1.81 -29.44
N PHE A 62 -31.95 1.57 -30.69
CA PHE A 62 -32.87 1.36 -31.80
C PHE A 62 -32.57 0.04 -32.52
N VAL A 63 -33.60 -0.78 -32.66
CA VAL A 63 -33.58 -1.96 -33.53
C VAL A 63 -34.23 -1.56 -34.85
N ARG A 64 -33.44 -1.55 -35.93
CA ARG A 64 -33.90 -1.09 -37.25
C ARG A 64 -34.70 -2.15 -38.03
N ASN A 65 -34.50 -3.42 -37.70
CA ASN A 65 -34.99 -4.56 -38.49
C ASN A 65 -36.17 -5.24 -37.79
N VAL A 66 -37.09 -4.48 -37.22
CA VAL A 66 -38.27 -5.01 -36.54
C VAL A 66 -39.35 -5.29 -37.59
N MET A 67 -39.77 -6.55 -37.69
CA MET A 67 -40.89 -6.94 -38.54
C MET A 67 -42.22 -6.54 -37.87
N GLY A 68 -43.25 -6.24 -38.65
CA GLY A 68 -44.54 -5.75 -38.14
C GLY A 68 -45.19 -6.68 -37.13
N SER A 69 -45.97 -6.13 -36.19
CA SER A 69 -46.51 -6.88 -35.04
C SER A 69 -47.44 -8.03 -35.39
N SER A 70 -48.07 -8.00 -36.57
CA SER A 70 -48.95 -9.06 -37.09
C SER A 70 -48.26 -10.03 -38.06
N ALA A 71 -46.97 -9.83 -38.34
CA ALA A 71 -46.22 -10.72 -39.22
C ALA A 71 -45.96 -12.08 -38.55
N GLY A 72 -46.01 -13.15 -39.33
CA GLY A 72 -45.74 -14.51 -38.83
C GLY A 72 -44.28 -14.74 -38.44
N ALA A 73 -44.01 -15.85 -37.76
CA ALA A 73 -42.64 -16.21 -37.36
C ALA A 73 -41.77 -16.52 -38.59
N GLY A 74 -40.72 -15.73 -38.80
CA GLY A 74 -39.71 -15.96 -39.84
C GLY A 74 -38.69 -17.03 -39.45
N SER A 75 -37.96 -17.56 -40.42
CA SER A 75 -36.92 -18.60 -40.20
C SER A 75 -35.77 -18.14 -39.30
N GLY A 76 -35.49 -16.84 -39.24
CA GLY A 76 -34.44 -16.26 -38.39
C GLY A 76 -34.87 -15.96 -36.95
N GLU A 77 -36.17 -15.97 -36.65
CA GLU A 77 -36.70 -15.51 -35.35
C GLU A 77 -36.21 -16.39 -34.18
N PHE A 78 -36.08 -17.70 -34.42
CA PHE A 78 -35.51 -18.62 -33.43
C PHE A 78 -34.10 -18.23 -33.00
N HIS A 79 -33.24 -17.84 -33.94
CA HIS A 79 -31.89 -17.44 -33.63
C HIS A 79 -31.85 -16.11 -32.89
N VAL A 80 -32.73 -15.16 -33.25
CA VAL A 80 -32.89 -13.89 -32.53
C VAL A 80 -33.24 -14.15 -31.06
N TYR A 81 -34.28 -14.94 -30.80
CA TYR A 81 -34.67 -15.33 -29.43
C TYR A 81 -33.53 -16.02 -28.68
N ARG A 82 -32.86 -16.99 -29.31
CA ARG A 82 -31.73 -17.72 -28.71
C ARG A 82 -30.60 -16.77 -28.29
N HIS A 83 -30.25 -15.79 -29.14
CA HIS A 83 -29.22 -14.80 -28.81
C HIS A 83 -29.67 -13.84 -27.71
N LEU A 84 -30.92 -13.36 -27.78
CA LEU A 84 -31.51 -12.48 -26.77
C LEU A 84 -31.56 -13.16 -25.39
N ARG A 85 -32.04 -14.41 -25.34
CA ARG A 85 -32.12 -15.20 -24.10
C ARG A 85 -30.76 -15.42 -23.46
N ARG A 86 -29.72 -15.74 -24.25
CA ARG A 86 -28.35 -15.86 -23.71
C ARG A 86 -27.83 -14.54 -23.15
N LYS A 87 -28.06 -13.43 -23.84
CA LYS A 87 -27.68 -12.09 -23.37
C LYS A 87 -28.39 -11.76 -22.06
N GLU A 88 -29.70 -12.03 -21.98
CA GLU A 88 -30.49 -11.76 -20.78
C GLU A 88 -30.07 -12.65 -19.59
N TYR A 89 -29.79 -13.93 -19.82
CA TYR A 89 -29.28 -14.81 -18.76
C TYR A 89 -27.90 -14.42 -18.27
N ALA A 90 -26.99 -14.04 -19.18
CA ALA A 90 -25.70 -13.48 -18.80
C ALA A 90 -25.86 -12.19 -17.99
N ARG A 91 -26.87 -11.38 -18.31
CA ARG A 91 -27.18 -10.14 -17.60
C ARG A 91 -27.73 -10.38 -16.20
N GLN A 92 -28.72 -11.25 -16.08
CA GLN A 92 -29.30 -11.62 -14.79
C GLN A 92 -28.25 -12.25 -13.87
N LYS A 93 -27.45 -13.19 -14.40
CA LYS A 93 -26.38 -13.84 -13.66
C LYS A 93 -25.36 -12.83 -13.12
N TYR A 94 -24.92 -11.90 -13.95
CA TYR A 94 -23.98 -10.87 -13.50
C TYR A 94 -24.56 -9.93 -12.43
N ILE A 95 -25.84 -9.56 -12.56
CA ILE A 95 -26.50 -8.71 -11.55
C ILE A 95 -26.55 -9.44 -10.22
N GLN A 96 -26.91 -10.73 -10.23
CA GLN A 96 -26.92 -11.58 -9.04
C GLN A 96 -25.53 -11.71 -8.43
N GLU A 97 -24.53 -12.14 -9.22
CA GLU A 97 -23.14 -12.30 -8.76
C GLU A 97 -22.55 -10.98 -8.20
N LYS A 98 -22.84 -9.85 -8.84
CA LYS A 98 -22.39 -8.54 -8.37
C LYS A 98 -23.10 -8.13 -7.07
N GLY A 99 -24.39 -8.41 -6.95
CA GLY A 99 -25.16 -8.16 -5.74
C GLY A 99 -24.65 -8.98 -4.56
N GLU A 100 -24.48 -10.29 -4.75
CA GLU A 100 -23.92 -11.19 -3.73
C GLU A 100 -22.52 -10.72 -3.31
N LYS A 101 -21.63 -10.45 -4.27
CA LYS A 101 -20.27 -9.97 -3.95
C LYS A 101 -20.29 -8.66 -3.15
N ALA A 102 -21.14 -7.70 -3.52
CA ALA A 102 -21.24 -6.43 -2.81
C ALA A 102 -21.69 -6.63 -1.36
N LEU A 103 -22.68 -7.49 -1.11
CA LEU A 103 -23.14 -7.81 0.25
C LEU A 103 -22.03 -8.47 1.08
N LEU A 104 -21.33 -9.46 0.52
CA LEU A 104 -20.22 -10.14 1.19
C LEU A 104 -19.07 -9.17 1.52
N ASP A 105 -18.75 -8.27 0.58
CA ASP A 105 -17.70 -7.27 0.77
C ASP A 105 -18.08 -6.26 1.87
N GLU A 106 -19.36 -5.84 1.94
CA GLU A 106 -19.88 -4.98 3.01
C GLU A 106 -19.80 -5.65 4.38
N GLU A 107 -20.29 -6.89 4.49
CA GLU A 107 -20.21 -7.66 5.74
C GLU A 107 -18.77 -7.86 6.20
N TYR A 108 -17.85 -8.11 5.27
CA TYR A 108 -16.44 -8.27 5.57
C TYR A 108 -15.83 -6.97 6.10
N GLN A 109 -16.15 -5.84 5.46
CA GLN A 109 -15.68 -4.52 5.91
C GLN A 109 -16.21 -4.18 7.30
N GLN A 110 -17.50 -4.40 7.57
CA GLN A 110 -18.10 -4.19 8.88
C GLN A 110 -17.39 -5.03 9.96
N LYS A 111 -17.17 -6.33 9.70
CA LYS A 111 -16.43 -7.21 10.63
C LYS A 111 -15.00 -6.73 10.88
N LEU A 112 -14.31 -6.22 9.85
CA LEU A 112 -12.97 -5.66 10.02
C LEU A 112 -12.98 -4.39 10.89
N GLU A 113 -13.94 -3.50 10.69
CA GLU A 113 -14.09 -2.27 11.45
C GLU A 113 -14.44 -2.55 12.92
N GLU A 114 -15.37 -3.45 13.18
CA GLU A 114 -15.72 -3.89 14.53
C GLU A 114 -14.50 -4.47 15.26
N ASN A 115 -13.74 -5.35 14.59
CA ASN A 115 -12.52 -5.92 15.17
C ASN A 115 -11.47 -4.85 15.47
N LYS A 116 -11.29 -3.87 14.58
CA LYS A 116 -10.40 -2.72 14.82
C LYS A 116 -10.87 -1.91 16.02
N ARG A 117 -12.16 -1.58 16.11
CA ARG A 117 -12.74 -0.83 17.25
C ARG A 117 -12.55 -1.56 18.57
N ILE A 118 -12.82 -2.87 18.62
CA ILE A 118 -12.62 -3.69 19.83
C ILE A 118 -11.15 -3.72 20.24
N ALA A 119 -10.22 -3.84 19.28
CA ALA A 119 -8.79 -3.81 19.55
C ALA A 119 -8.34 -2.43 20.06
N GLU A 120 -8.84 -1.36 19.47
CA GLU A 120 -8.58 0.03 19.89
C GLU A 120 -9.13 0.32 21.28
N GLU A 121 -10.33 -0.13 21.62
CA GLU A 121 -10.88 0.03 22.96
C GLU A 121 -10.06 -0.71 24.01
N LYS A 122 -9.65 -1.95 23.72
CA LYS A 122 -8.81 -2.74 24.62
C LYS A 122 -7.44 -2.08 24.82
N THR A 123 -6.83 -1.59 23.74
CA THR A 123 -5.53 -0.92 23.80
C THR A 123 -5.62 0.46 24.47
N ALA A 124 -6.68 1.24 24.22
CA ALA A 124 -6.95 2.53 24.86
C ALA A 124 -7.17 2.36 26.37
N LYS A 125 -7.97 1.38 26.80
CA LYS A 125 -8.16 1.06 28.23
C LYS A 125 -6.83 0.72 28.91
N LYS A 126 -5.99 -0.11 28.29
CA LYS A 126 -4.65 -0.45 28.81
C LYS A 126 -3.70 0.76 28.81
N ARG A 127 -3.71 1.57 27.76
CA ARG A 127 -2.91 2.79 27.64
C ARG A 127 -3.29 3.81 28.71
N ALA A 128 -4.58 4.05 28.94
CA ALA A 128 -5.09 4.95 29.97
C ALA A 128 -4.64 4.49 31.38
N LYS A 129 -4.69 3.19 31.68
CA LYS A 129 -4.16 2.64 32.94
C LYS A 129 -2.67 2.93 33.10
N ARG A 130 -1.86 2.70 32.05
CA ARG A 130 -0.40 2.98 32.07
C ARG A 130 -0.10 4.47 32.23
N LEU A 131 -0.84 5.36 31.58
CA LEU A 131 -0.69 6.81 31.71
C LEU A 131 -0.99 7.26 33.14
N LYS A 132 -2.11 6.82 33.72
CA LYS A 132 -2.45 7.11 35.14
C LYS A 132 -1.35 6.65 36.10
N LEU A 133 -0.75 5.48 35.87
CA LEU A 133 0.39 5.00 36.68
C LEU A 133 1.64 5.85 36.48
N LYS A 134 1.98 6.22 35.24
CA LYS A 134 3.10 7.13 34.93
C LYS A 134 2.91 8.49 35.59
N ASP A 135 1.71 9.06 35.57
CA ASP A 135 1.41 10.35 36.18
C ASP A 135 1.49 10.29 37.70
N LYS A 136 1.02 9.20 38.33
CA LYS A 136 1.19 8.97 39.77
C LYS A 136 2.67 8.87 40.15
N LEU A 137 3.48 8.13 39.39
CA LEU A 137 4.92 8.01 39.61
C LEU A 137 5.64 9.35 39.43
N LYS A 138 5.31 10.13 38.39
CA LYS A 138 5.85 11.49 38.20
C LYS A 138 5.50 12.40 39.38
N LYS A 139 4.25 12.37 39.85
CA LYS A 139 3.80 13.15 41.02
C LYS A 139 4.53 12.74 42.31
N LYS A 140 4.79 11.44 42.52
CA LYS A 140 5.61 10.96 43.66
C LYS A 140 7.04 11.49 43.54
N LYS A 141 7.71 11.28 42.42
CA LYS A 141 9.08 11.79 42.19
C LYS A 141 9.20 13.31 42.38
N LEU A 142 8.20 14.08 41.94
CA LEU A 142 8.16 15.53 42.17
C LEU A 142 7.98 15.89 43.65
N LYS A 143 7.17 15.13 44.41
CA LYS A 143 7.04 15.30 45.85
C LYS A 143 8.33 14.92 46.58
N ASP A 144 8.95 13.80 46.21
CA ASP A 144 10.20 13.33 46.81
C ASP A 144 11.32 14.35 46.57
N LYS A 145 11.47 14.86 45.34
CA LYS A 145 12.39 15.97 45.04
C LYS A 145 12.08 17.26 45.80
N LYS A 146 10.79 17.56 46.04
CA LYS A 146 10.38 18.75 46.81
C LYS A 146 10.67 18.57 48.30
N LEU A 147 10.56 17.35 48.83
CA LEU A 147 10.95 17.01 50.20
C LEU A 147 12.47 17.06 50.35
N GLU A 148 13.25 16.47 49.45
CA GLU A 148 14.72 16.58 49.43
C GLU A 148 15.19 18.04 49.33
N ASN A 149 14.58 18.86 48.48
CA ASN A 149 14.91 20.30 48.44
C ASN A 149 14.49 21.04 49.70
N LYS A 150 13.42 20.62 50.40
CA LYS A 150 12.99 21.27 51.64
C LYS A 150 13.87 20.89 52.83
N GLU A 151 14.33 19.63 52.87
CA GLU A 151 15.34 19.16 53.82
C GLU A 151 16.69 19.83 53.56
N LYS A 152 17.11 20.01 52.30
CA LYS A 152 18.31 20.79 51.99
C LYS A 152 18.21 22.27 52.38
N VAL A 153 17.07 22.92 52.15
CA VAL A 153 16.86 24.33 52.55
C VAL A 153 16.75 24.47 54.09
N GLN A 154 16.24 23.46 54.80
CA GLN A 154 16.27 23.44 56.27
C GLN A 154 17.67 23.17 56.82
N SER A 155 18.47 22.30 56.21
CA SER A 155 19.87 22.09 56.62
C SER A 155 20.74 23.32 56.36
N ASP A 156 20.50 24.07 55.28
CA ASP A 156 21.21 25.32 55.00
C ASP A 156 20.78 26.47 55.96
N GLN A 157 19.54 26.47 56.46
CA GLN A 157 19.09 27.42 57.48
C GLN A 157 19.64 27.11 58.89
N GLU A 158 19.83 25.83 59.24
CA GLU A 158 20.45 25.44 60.51
C GLU A 158 21.97 25.63 60.51
N ASN A 159 22.63 25.55 59.35
CA ASN A 159 24.06 25.86 59.23
C ASN A 159 24.38 27.36 59.27
N SER A 160 23.41 28.26 59.05
CA SER A 160 23.64 29.72 59.09
C SER A 160 23.60 30.33 60.51
N LYS A 161 23.40 29.53 61.56
CA LYS A 161 23.50 29.97 62.97
C LYS A 161 24.84 29.64 63.65
N GLN A 162 25.80 29.08 62.91
CA GLN A 162 27.17 28.86 63.38
C GLN A 162 28.18 29.20 62.27
N SER A 163 28.32 30.48 61.94
CA SER A 163 29.56 31.07 61.39
C SER A 163 29.30 32.53 61.02
N ASP A 164 29.41 33.41 62.02
CA ASP A 164 29.87 34.77 61.74
C ASP A 164 31.39 34.78 61.93
N GLU A 165 32.06 35.48 61.01
CA GLU A 165 33.51 35.75 60.88
C GLU A 165 34.42 34.69 60.23
N ASN A 166 34.47 34.70 58.88
CA ASN A 166 35.66 35.24 58.21
C ASN A 166 35.46 35.53 56.72
N VAL A 167 36.23 36.51 56.29
CA VAL A 167 36.07 37.38 55.12
C VAL A 167 36.88 36.86 53.91
N GLU A 168 36.38 37.22 52.72
CA GLU A 168 37.08 37.45 51.44
C GLU A 168 37.43 36.30 50.46
N SER A 169 36.90 36.53 49.24
CA SER A 169 37.61 36.51 47.95
C SER A 169 37.97 35.17 47.31
N SER A 170 37.28 34.80 46.21
CA SER A 170 37.78 35.07 44.84
C SER A 170 37.02 34.28 43.76
N GLU A 171 36.86 34.94 42.61
CA GLU A 171 36.22 34.57 41.34
C GLU A 171 36.60 33.23 40.64
N SER A 172 35.79 32.94 39.61
CA SER A 172 35.97 32.02 38.45
C SER A 172 35.44 30.59 38.65
N SER A 173 34.79 29.90 37.70
CA SER A 173 34.50 30.15 36.29
C SER A 173 33.49 29.09 35.79
N ASP A 174 32.60 29.54 34.91
CA ASP A 174 32.05 28.90 33.70
C ASP A 174 32.21 27.40 33.36
N GLU A 175 31.18 26.95 32.63
CA GLU A 175 31.11 25.92 31.57
C GLU A 175 30.58 24.49 31.84
N LYS A 176 29.36 24.31 31.30
CA LYS A 176 28.91 23.33 30.29
C LYS A 176 29.24 21.83 30.49
N ASN A 177 28.18 21.03 30.38
CA ASN A 177 28.18 19.98 29.37
C ASN A 177 26.74 19.62 28.96
N SER A 178 26.49 19.74 27.66
CA SER A 178 25.39 19.13 26.92
C SER A 178 25.97 18.04 26.02
#